data_AF-A0A376RJI1-F1
#
_entry.id   AF-A0A376RJI1-F1
#
_cell.length_a   1.000
_cell.length_b   1.000
_cell.length_c   1.000
_cell.angle_alpha   90.00
_cell.angle_beta   90.00
_cell.angle_gamma   90.00
#
_symmetry.space_group_name_H-M   'P 1'
#
loop_
_entity.id
_entity.type
_entity.pdbx_description
1 polymer ?
#
loop_
_entity_poly.entity_id
_entity_poly.type
_entity_poly.pdbx_seq_one_letter_code
_entity_poly.pdbx_strand_id
1 'polypeptide(L)'
;MIVEALARRKAAGLPAFTVMSCDNMPENGHVMRDVVTSYAKAVDVKLAQWIEDNVTFPSTMVDRIVPAVTEDTLAKIEQLTGVGDPAGVACEPFRQWVIEDNFVAGRPEWEKAGAELVSDVLPYEEMKLRMLNGSHSFLAYLGYLAGYQHINDCMEDEHYRYAAYGLMLQEQAPTLKVQGVDLQDYANRLIARYSNRRYVIEPGRLRWMVARNCHSGCWILFAGIWRMTASSICWRWASRVGCVMSVVLMNREIR
;
A
#
# COMPACT_ATOMS: atom_id res chain seq x y z
N MET A 1 3.51 8.61 22.46
CA MET A 1 4.76 7.87 22.76
C MET A 1 5.96 8.43 22.01
N ILE A 2 5.96 8.48 20.67
CA ILE A 2 7.10 8.99 19.87
C ILE A 2 7.55 10.40 20.31
N VAL A 3 6.62 11.36 20.36
CA VAL A 3 6.92 12.75 20.74
C VAL A 3 7.48 12.87 22.15
N GLU A 4 6.93 12.12 23.10
CA GLU A 4 7.44 12.07 24.49
C GLU A 4 8.86 11.50 24.55
N ALA A 5 9.16 10.44 23.80
CA ALA A 5 10.51 9.90 23.72
C ALA A 5 11.50 10.92 23.15
N LEU A 6 11.11 11.64 22.09
CA LEU A 6 11.91 12.72 21.50
C LEU A 6 12.12 13.89 22.47
N ALA A 7 11.09 14.26 23.24
CA ALA A 7 11.19 15.28 24.28
C ALA A 7 12.23 14.93 25.34
N ARG A 8 12.22 13.69 25.83
CA ARG A 8 13.20 13.20 26.81
C ARG A 8 14.61 13.18 26.25
N ARG A 9 14.79 12.78 24.99
CA ARG A 9 16.09 12.80 24.32
C ARG A 9 16.63 14.21 24.18
N LYS A 10 15.79 15.15 23.74
CA LYS A 10 16.12 16.58 23.68
C LYS A 10 16.55 17.11 25.06
N ALA A 11 15.80 16.80 26.11
CA ALA A 11 16.13 17.25 27.47
C ALA A 11 17.45 16.66 28.00
N ALA A 12 17.79 15.43 27.58
CA ALA A 12 19.03 14.75 27.94
C ALA A 12 20.22 15.08 27.00
N GLY A 13 20.04 15.94 26.00
CA GLY A 13 21.09 16.24 25.00
C GLY A 13 21.46 15.06 24.10
N LEU A 14 20.55 14.08 23.95
CA LEU A 14 20.75 12.92 23.08
C LEU A 14 20.29 13.23 21.65
N PRO A 15 20.95 12.66 20.62
CA PRO A 15 20.56 12.86 19.22
C PRO A 15 19.15 12.31 18.98
N ALA A 16 18.44 12.83 17.97
CA ALA A 16 17.17 12.28 17.55
C ALA A 16 17.30 10.84 16.97
N PHE A 17 16.16 10.23 16.67
CA PHE A 17 16.09 8.98 15.89
C PHE A 17 15.14 9.18 14.71
N THR A 18 15.37 8.45 13.64
CA THR A 18 14.47 8.41 12.48
C THR A 18 13.18 7.68 12.82
N VAL A 19 12.04 8.19 12.33
CA VAL A 19 10.74 7.55 12.45
C VAL A 19 10.33 7.05 11.07
N MET A 20 10.54 5.75 10.82
CA MET A 20 10.24 5.11 9.55
C MET A 20 8.91 4.38 9.61
N SER A 21 7.93 4.82 8.81
CA SER A 21 6.66 4.11 8.65
C SER A 21 6.82 2.96 7.67
N CYS A 22 6.20 1.82 7.97
CA CYS A 22 6.09 0.67 7.08
C CYS A 22 4.62 0.32 6.80
N ASP A 23 3.71 1.28 6.99
CA ASP A 23 2.31 1.11 6.67
C ASP A 23 2.05 1.28 5.17
N ASN A 24 1.06 0.55 4.65
CA ASN A 24 0.67 0.59 3.24
C ASN A 24 -0.21 1.81 2.93
N MET A 25 0.40 2.99 2.96
CA MET A 25 -0.18 4.28 2.60
C MET A 25 0.77 5.01 1.66
N PRO A 26 0.27 5.83 0.71
CA PRO A 26 1.14 6.73 -0.05
C PRO A 26 1.84 7.70 0.88
N GLU A 27 3.09 8.01 0.56
CA GLU A 27 3.88 9.03 1.26
C GLU A 27 3.84 8.81 2.78
N ASN A 28 3.94 7.55 3.22
CA ASN A 28 3.72 7.17 4.61
C ASN A 28 4.68 7.88 5.58
N GLY A 29 5.88 8.28 5.13
CA GLY A 29 6.81 9.13 5.86
C GLY A 29 6.28 10.56 6.05
N HIS A 30 5.71 11.17 5.00
CA HIS A 30 5.08 12.50 5.11
C HIS A 30 3.86 12.50 6.02
N VAL A 31 2.99 11.48 5.93
CA VAL A 31 1.86 11.32 6.85
C VAL A 31 2.35 11.20 8.31
N MET A 32 3.40 10.40 8.54
CA MET A 32 4.00 10.22 9.86
C MET A 32 4.57 11.54 10.40
N ARG A 33 5.30 12.28 9.57
CA ARG A 33 5.82 13.63 9.89
C ARG A 33 4.68 14.55 10.30
N ASP A 34 3.63 14.64 9.48
CA ASP A 34 2.56 15.61 9.68
C ASP A 34 1.79 15.34 10.99
N VAL A 35 1.50 14.07 11.30
CA VAL A 35 0.84 13.69 12.57
C VAL A 35 1.76 13.95 13.77
N VAL A 36 3.04 13.59 13.68
CA VAL A 36 4.02 13.81 14.77
C VAL A 36 4.22 15.28 15.04
N THR A 37 4.46 16.07 14.00
CA THR A 37 4.68 17.51 14.10
C THR A 37 3.43 18.23 14.58
N SER A 38 2.24 17.86 14.10
CA SER A 38 0.99 18.47 14.57
C SER A 38 0.74 18.18 16.04
N TYR A 39 0.97 16.95 16.48
CA TYR A 39 0.85 16.59 17.90
C TYR A 39 1.90 17.31 18.75
N ALA A 40 3.15 17.38 18.28
CA ALA A 40 4.21 18.11 18.98
C ALA A 40 3.87 19.60 19.12
N LYS A 41 3.31 20.25 18.08
CA LYS A 41 2.87 21.66 18.12
C LYS A 41 1.79 21.89 19.17
N ALA A 42 0.87 20.94 19.35
CA ALA A 42 -0.17 21.01 20.38
C ALA A 42 0.37 20.85 21.81
N VAL A 43 1.54 20.23 21.98
CA VAL A 43 2.17 20.02 23.29
C VAL A 43 3.17 21.14 23.61
N ASP A 44 4.13 21.38 22.72
CA ASP A 44 5.17 22.42 22.84
C ASP A 44 5.73 22.76 21.45
N VAL A 45 5.57 24.02 21.03
CA VAL A 45 6.05 24.53 19.74
C VAL A 45 7.58 24.44 19.63
N LYS A 46 8.34 24.61 20.72
CA LYS A 46 9.80 24.48 20.70
C LYS A 46 10.24 23.03 20.50
N LEU A 47 9.46 22.08 21.04
CA LEU A 47 9.68 20.66 20.77
C LEU A 47 9.37 20.33 19.31
N ALA A 48 8.27 20.86 18.77
CA ALA A 48 7.92 20.65 17.37
C ALA A 48 9.02 21.14 16.42
N GLN A 49 9.54 22.34 16.64
CA GLN A 49 10.65 22.86 15.83
C GLN A 49 11.88 21.96 15.94
N TRP A 50 12.24 21.54 17.17
CA TRP A 50 13.37 20.63 17.35
C TRP A 50 13.16 19.29 16.62
N ILE A 51 11.93 18.76 16.58
CA ILE A 51 11.59 17.57 15.82
C ILE A 51 11.76 17.82 14.32
N GLU A 52 11.22 18.92 13.78
CA GLU A 52 11.38 19.29 12.37
C GLU A 52 12.86 19.41 11.97
N ASP A 53 13.72 19.93 12.85
CA ASP A 53 15.14 20.16 12.57
C ASP A 53 16.02 18.90 12.73
N ASN A 54 15.61 17.93 13.55
CA ASN A 54 16.48 16.82 13.98
C ASN A 54 15.97 15.43 13.60
N VAL A 55 14.70 15.25 13.21
CA VAL A 55 14.10 13.95 12.92
C VAL A 55 13.84 13.81 11.42
N THR A 56 14.19 12.66 10.84
CA THR A 56 13.76 12.29 9.49
C THR A 56 12.60 11.30 9.52
N PHE A 57 11.79 11.37 8.46
CA PHE A 57 10.60 10.55 8.25
C PHE A 57 10.63 9.95 6.83
N PRO A 58 11.54 9.00 6.55
CA PRO A 58 11.65 8.39 5.23
C PRO A 58 10.35 7.65 4.88
N SER A 59 9.90 7.80 3.63
CA SER A 59 8.80 6.98 3.12
C SER A 59 9.30 5.59 2.73
N THR A 60 8.39 4.61 2.72
CA THR A 60 8.70 3.22 2.31
C THR A 60 7.57 2.58 1.52
N MET A 61 7.95 1.74 0.54
CA MET A 61 7.04 0.80 -0.09
C MET A 61 7.35 -0.61 0.41
N VAL A 62 6.38 -1.23 1.09
CA VAL A 62 6.47 -2.61 1.59
C VAL A 62 5.52 -3.52 0.81
N ASP A 63 6.01 -4.67 0.37
CA ASP A 63 5.19 -5.68 -0.30
C ASP A 63 5.58 -7.11 0.09
N ARG A 64 4.69 -7.72 0.88
CA ARG A 64 4.66 -9.15 1.17
C ARG A 64 3.27 -9.54 1.67
N ILE A 65 2.66 -10.53 1.05
CA ILE A 65 1.39 -11.09 1.52
C ILE A 65 1.67 -11.96 2.76
N VAL A 66 1.05 -11.58 3.87
CA VAL A 66 1.09 -12.29 5.15
C VAL A 66 -0.35 -12.52 5.64
N PRO A 67 -0.92 -13.73 5.42
CA PRO A 67 -2.22 -14.09 5.96
C PRO A 67 -2.25 -14.00 7.50
N ALA A 68 -3.46 -13.88 8.06
CA ALA A 68 -3.60 -13.94 9.50
C ALA A 68 -3.24 -15.34 9.98
N VAL A 69 -2.54 -15.43 11.12
CA VAL A 69 -2.20 -16.72 11.72
C VAL A 69 -3.48 -17.37 12.25
N THR A 70 -3.70 -18.61 11.85
CA THR A 70 -4.77 -19.50 12.35
C THR A 70 -4.17 -20.70 13.07
N GLU A 71 -4.99 -21.46 13.81
CA GLU A 71 -4.55 -22.74 14.40
C GLU A 71 -3.99 -23.69 13.33
N ASP A 72 -4.64 -23.77 12.17
CA ASP A 72 -4.14 -24.55 11.02
C ASP A 72 -2.78 -24.05 10.53
N THR A 73 -2.54 -22.73 10.56
CA THR A 73 -1.25 -22.15 10.18
C THR A 73 -0.15 -22.61 11.13
N LEU A 74 -0.41 -22.55 12.45
CA LEU A 74 0.57 -22.97 13.48
C LEU A 74 0.84 -24.48 13.42
N ALA A 75 -0.22 -25.29 13.30
CA ALA A 75 -0.08 -26.74 13.11
C ALA A 75 0.72 -27.07 11.85
N LYS A 76 0.55 -26.30 10.78
CA LYS A 76 1.31 -26.47 9.54
C LYS A 76 2.78 -26.11 9.72
N ILE A 77 3.08 -25.02 10.44
CA ILE A 77 4.45 -24.63 10.78
C ILE A 77 5.12 -25.75 11.58
N GLU A 78 4.47 -26.23 12.65
CA GLU A 78 4.99 -27.33 13.47
C GLU A 78 5.23 -28.60 12.66
N GLN A 79 4.32 -28.96 11.74
CA GLN A 79 4.51 -30.10 10.85
C GLN A 79 5.76 -29.96 9.96
N LEU A 80 6.07 -28.74 9.50
CA LEU A 80 7.19 -28.48 8.58
C LEU A 80 8.53 -28.31 9.30
N THR A 81 8.52 -27.72 10.50
CA THR A 81 9.74 -27.38 11.26
C THR A 81 10.06 -28.39 12.36
N GLY A 82 9.07 -29.18 12.79
CA GLY A 82 9.15 -30.04 13.98
C GLY A 82 9.04 -29.28 15.30
N VAL A 83 8.70 -27.98 15.27
CA VAL A 83 8.67 -27.09 16.45
C VAL A 83 7.35 -26.35 16.52
N GLY A 84 6.62 -26.52 17.63
CA GLY A 84 5.44 -25.71 17.96
C GLY A 84 5.84 -24.29 18.36
N ASP A 85 5.77 -23.37 17.40
CA ASP A 85 6.09 -21.95 17.59
C ASP A 85 4.81 -21.09 17.67
N PRO A 86 4.40 -20.60 18.86
CA PRO A 86 3.21 -19.76 18.99
C PRO A 86 3.35 -18.38 18.36
N ALA A 87 4.56 -17.96 17.98
CA ALA A 87 4.83 -16.71 17.26
C ALA A 87 5.08 -16.94 15.75
N GLY A 88 4.89 -18.17 15.27
CA GLY A 88 5.13 -18.55 13.89
C GLY A 88 4.20 -17.81 12.91
N VAL A 89 4.77 -17.34 11.79
CA VAL A 89 4.03 -16.68 10.71
C VAL A 89 4.26 -17.36 9.37
N ALA A 90 3.17 -17.56 8.61
CA ALA A 90 3.25 -18.01 7.23
C ALA A 90 3.11 -16.81 6.29
N CYS A 91 3.94 -16.76 5.25
CA CYS A 91 3.98 -15.65 4.30
C CYS A 91 4.46 -16.13 2.93
N GLU A 92 4.17 -15.35 1.90
CA GLU A 92 4.62 -15.65 0.55
C GLU A 92 6.16 -15.57 0.42
N PRO A 93 6.76 -16.30 -0.55
CA PRO A 93 8.20 -16.22 -0.78
C PRO A 93 8.63 -14.86 -1.36
N PHE A 94 7.75 -14.18 -2.10
CA PHE A 94 8.01 -12.84 -2.61
C PHE A 94 8.13 -11.84 -1.46
N ARG A 95 9.09 -10.93 -1.58
CA ARG A 95 9.26 -9.79 -0.67
C ARG A 95 9.89 -8.65 -1.45
N GLN A 96 9.40 -7.45 -1.23
CA GLN A 96 10.01 -6.23 -1.75
C GLN A 96 9.92 -5.14 -0.69
N TRP A 97 11.00 -4.36 -0.57
CA TRP A 97 11.06 -3.23 0.33
C TRP A 97 11.89 -2.11 -0.31
N VAL A 98 11.23 -1.01 -0.64
CA VAL A 98 11.86 0.20 -1.18
C VAL A 98 11.85 1.25 -0.08
N ILE A 99 12.99 1.88 0.17
CA ILE A 99 13.22 2.75 1.32
C ILE A 99 13.86 4.06 0.84
N GLU A 100 13.30 5.19 1.25
CA GLU A 100 13.96 6.49 1.10
C GLU A 100 15.20 6.54 1.99
N ASP A 101 16.39 6.75 1.40
CA ASP A 101 17.65 6.74 2.14
C ASP A 101 17.90 8.05 2.90
N ASN A 102 17.12 8.27 3.95
CA ASN A 102 17.09 9.52 4.73
C ASN A 102 17.03 9.26 6.24
N PHE A 103 18.19 8.97 6.85
CA PHE A 103 18.31 8.56 8.25
C PHE A 103 19.25 9.48 9.05
N VAL A 104 18.80 9.96 10.22
CA VAL A 104 19.56 10.90 11.06
C VAL A 104 20.58 10.25 11.97
N ALA A 105 20.45 8.94 12.23
CA ALA A 105 21.26 8.22 13.22
C ALA A 105 21.80 6.90 12.67
N GLY A 106 22.12 6.88 11.36
CA GLY A 106 22.51 5.68 10.64
C GLY A 106 21.35 4.70 10.42
N ARG A 107 21.63 3.62 9.69
CA ARG A 107 20.71 2.52 9.41
C ARG A 107 21.50 1.22 9.14
N PRO A 108 20.86 0.05 9.24
CA PRO A 108 21.42 -1.19 8.72
C PRO A 108 21.67 -1.13 7.19
N GLU A 109 22.58 -1.98 6.73
CA GLU A 109 22.87 -2.22 5.30
C GLU A 109 21.79 -3.13 4.68
N TRP A 110 20.52 -2.69 4.72
CA TRP A 110 19.38 -3.47 4.22
C TRP A 110 19.47 -3.80 2.72
N GLU A 111 20.23 -3.03 1.95
CA GLU A 111 20.55 -3.33 0.55
C GLU A 111 21.23 -4.69 0.38
N LYS A 112 22.02 -5.14 1.36
CA LYS A 112 22.64 -6.47 1.34
C LYS A 112 21.63 -7.60 1.55
N ALA A 113 20.47 -7.30 2.14
CA ALA A 113 19.36 -8.22 2.28
C ALA A 113 18.34 -8.11 1.13
N GLY A 114 18.58 -7.23 0.15
CA GLY A 114 17.74 -7.03 -1.03
C GLY A 114 16.68 -5.93 -0.88
N ALA A 115 16.81 -5.01 0.07
CA ALA A 115 16.03 -3.77 0.06
C ALA A 115 16.57 -2.81 -1.01
N GLU A 116 15.70 -2.00 -1.59
CA GLU A 116 16.06 -1.00 -2.60
C GLU A 116 16.12 0.37 -1.93
N LEU A 117 17.32 0.93 -1.84
CA LEU A 117 17.56 2.24 -1.23
C LEU A 117 17.52 3.29 -2.35
N VAL A 118 16.57 4.21 -2.26
CA VAL A 118 16.29 5.21 -3.30
C VAL A 118 16.18 6.61 -2.70
N SER A 119 16.28 7.62 -3.55
CA SER A 119 16.04 9.01 -3.14
C SER A 119 14.56 9.39 -3.13
N ASP A 120 13.73 8.68 -3.89
CA ASP A 120 12.29 8.92 -4.00
C ASP A 120 11.56 7.59 -4.19
N VAL A 121 10.64 7.29 -3.28
CA VAL A 121 9.86 6.04 -3.21
C VAL A 121 8.53 6.19 -3.94
N LEU A 122 8.04 7.42 -4.15
CA LEU A 122 6.71 7.70 -4.68
C LEU A 122 6.39 6.93 -5.98
N PRO A 123 7.30 6.82 -6.97
CA PRO A 123 7.01 6.07 -8.19
C PRO A 123 6.78 4.56 -7.95
N TYR A 124 7.47 3.96 -6.97
CA TYR A 124 7.32 2.56 -6.60
C TYR A 124 6.05 2.32 -5.79
N GLU A 125 5.71 3.24 -4.89
CA GLU A 125 4.43 3.23 -4.18
C GLU A 125 3.27 3.30 -5.16
N GLU A 126 3.26 4.28 -6.07
CA GLU A 126 2.21 4.40 -7.09
C GLU A 126 2.08 3.14 -7.95
N MET A 127 3.20 2.56 -8.36
CA MET A 127 3.23 1.30 -9.11
C MET A 127 2.51 0.18 -8.34
N LYS A 128 2.92 -0.08 -7.10
CA LYS A 128 2.34 -1.13 -6.27
C LYS A 128 0.88 -0.84 -5.93
N LEU A 129 0.56 0.38 -5.51
CA LEU A 129 -0.80 0.77 -5.13
C LEU A 129 -1.77 0.65 -6.31
N ARG A 130 -1.37 1.03 -7.52
CA ARG A 130 -2.24 0.91 -8.70
C ARG A 130 -2.25 -0.54 -9.20
N MET A 131 -1.10 -1.08 -9.60
CA MET A 131 -1.01 -2.37 -10.28
C MET A 131 -1.30 -3.58 -9.39
N LEU A 132 -0.98 -3.53 -8.09
CA LEU A 132 -1.30 -4.61 -7.15
C LEU A 132 -2.60 -4.30 -6.40
N ASN A 133 -2.67 -3.20 -5.64
CA ASN A 133 -3.86 -3.00 -4.79
C ASN A 133 -5.12 -2.71 -5.63
N GLY A 134 -4.98 -2.04 -6.78
CA GLY A 134 -6.07 -1.75 -7.69
C GLY A 134 -6.66 -3.00 -8.36
N SER A 135 -5.82 -3.86 -8.94
CA SER A 135 -6.28 -5.13 -9.52
C SER A 135 -6.83 -6.09 -8.47
N HIS A 136 -6.25 -6.09 -7.27
CA HIS A 136 -6.74 -6.91 -6.17
C HIS A 136 -8.15 -6.49 -5.75
N SER A 137 -8.41 -5.18 -5.69
CA SER A 137 -9.75 -4.64 -5.40
C SER A 137 -10.74 -5.01 -6.51
N PHE A 138 -10.34 -4.88 -7.78
CA PHE A 138 -11.12 -5.32 -8.93
C PHE A 138 -11.54 -6.80 -8.82
N LEU A 139 -10.58 -7.68 -8.54
CA LEU A 139 -10.82 -9.11 -8.40
C LEU A 139 -11.69 -9.45 -7.18
N ALA A 140 -11.50 -8.77 -6.06
CA ALA A 140 -12.28 -9.04 -4.85
C ALA A 140 -13.75 -8.68 -5.01
N TYR A 141 -14.08 -7.53 -5.60
CA TYR A 141 -15.47 -7.13 -5.77
C TYR A 141 -16.19 -7.94 -6.84
N LEU A 142 -15.61 -8.06 -8.02
CA LEU A 142 -16.24 -8.78 -9.12
C LEU A 142 -16.25 -10.29 -8.88
N GLY A 143 -15.16 -10.83 -8.35
CA GLY A 143 -15.07 -12.25 -8.02
C GLY A 143 -16.09 -12.66 -6.97
N TYR A 144 -16.26 -11.85 -5.92
CA TYR A 144 -17.30 -12.09 -4.91
C TYR A 144 -18.71 -12.08 -5.52
N LEU A 145 -19.00 -11.14 -6.43
CA LEU A 145 -20.30 -11.10 -7.13
C LEU A 145 -20.51 -12.29 -8.08
N ALA A 146 -19.43 -12.87 -8.61
CA ALA A 146 -19.45 -14.08 -9.42
C ALA A 146 -19.46 -15.38 -8.59
N GLY A 147 -19.40 -15.28 -7.25
CA GLY A 147 -19.42 -16.43 -6.35
C GLY A 147 -18.06 -17.06 -6.05
N TYR A 148 -16.95 -16.42 -6.44
CA TYR A 148 -15.61 -16.86 -6.08
C TYR A 148 -15.30 -16.53 -4.61
N GLN A 149 -14.81 -17.52 -3.88
CA GLN A 149 -14.48 -17.39 -2.47
C GLN A 149 -13.09 -16.81 -2.26
N HIS A 150 -12.17 -17.00 -3.19
CA HIS A 150 -10.78 -16.56 -3.06
C HIS A 150 -10.23 -16.00 -4.38
N ILE A 151 -9.17 -15.19 -4.28
CA ILE A 151 -8.51 -14.58 -5.45
C ILE A 151 -7.92 -15.63 -6.39
N ASN A 152 -7.41 -16.74 -5.86
CA ASN A 152 -6.92 -17.84 -6.69
C ASN A 152 -8.04 -18.49 -7.50
N ASP A 153 -9.28 -18.51 -7.01
CA ASP A 153 -10.43 -19.02 -7.77
C ASP A 153 -10.71 -18.10 -8.97
N CYS A 154 -10.63 -16.77 -8.77
CA CYS A 154 -10.69 -15.81 -9.87
C CYS A 154 -9.57 -16.03 -10.91
N MET A 155 -8.39 -16.49 -10.50
CA MET A 155 -7.27 -16.75 -11.41
C MET A 155 -7.43 -18.03 -12.23
N GLU A 156 -8.30 -18.95 -11.82
CA GLU A 156 -8.66 -20.14 -12.60
C GLU A 156 -9.58 -19.78 -13.77
N ASP A 157 -10.39 -18.73 -13.63
CA ASP A 157 -11.19 -18.15 -14.73
C ASP A 157 -10.31 -17.32 -15.68
N GLU A 158 -10.29 -17.69 -16.96
CA GLU A 158 -9.46 -17.04 -17.96
C GLU A 158 -9.88 -15.58 -18.25
N HIS A 159 -11.16 -15.24 -18.10
CA HIS A 159 -11.68 -13.90 -18.33
C HIS A 159 -11.25 -12.96 -17.19
N TYR A 160 -11.30 -13.42 -15.94
CA TYR A 160 -10.82 -12.64 -14.79
C TYR A 160 -9.31 -12.43 -14.85
N ARG A 161 -8.55 -13.47 -15.21
CA ARG A 161 -7.10 -13.38 -15.40
C ARG A 161 -6.75 -12.39 -16.52
N TYR A 162 -7.43 -12.47 -17.66
CA TYR A 162 -7.23 -11.55 -18.78
C TYR A 162 -7.62 -10.11 -18.40
N ALA A 163 -8.76 -9.91 -17.73
CA ALA A 163 -9.23 -8.59 -17.33
C ALA A 163 -8.30 -7.94 -16.30
N ALA A 164 -7.81 -8.68 -15.31
CA ALA A 164 -6.85 -8.17 -14.34
C ALA A 164 -5.52 -7.77 -15.02
N TYR A 165 -5.00 -8.61 -15.92
CA TYR A 165 -3.78 -8.30 -16.66
C TYR A 165 -3.96 -7.09 -17.59
N GLY A 166 -5.10 -6.98 -18.25
CA GLY A 166 -5.48 -5.82 -19.06
C GLY A 166 -5.57 -4.54 -18.25
N LEU A 167 -6.22 -4.59 -17.08
CA LEU A 167 -6.28 -3.46 -16.14
C LEU A 167 -4.87 -3.00 -15.72
N MET A 168 -4.00 -3.94 -15.37
CA MET A 168 -2.61 -3.64 -14.98
C MET A 168 -1.84 -2.92 -16.08
N LEU A 169 -1.82 -3.44 -17.30
CA LEU A 169 -0.94 -2.93 -18.36
C LEU A 169 -1.55 -1.85 -19.24
N GLN A 170 -2.85 -1.90 -19.50
CA GLN A 170 -3.49 -0.99 -20.46
C GLN A 170 -4.09 0.24 -19.78
N GLU A 171 -4.37 0.18 -18.48
CA GLU A 171 -4.99 1.29 -17.74
C GLU A 171 -4.10 1.83 -16.63
N GLN A 172 -3.48 0.96 -15.83
CA GLN A 172 -2.71 1.39 -14.67
C GLN A 172 -1.26 1.77 -15.04
N ALA A 173 -0.55 0.90 -15.75
CA ALA A 173 0.84 1.14 -16.17
C ALA A 173 1.05 2.49 -16.90
N PRO A 174 0.19 2.95 -17.82
CA PRO A 174 0.37 4.24 -18.50
C PRO A 174 0.31 5.47 -17.58
N THR A 175 -0.22 5.31 -16.36
CA THR A 175 -0.29 6.39 -15.37
C THR A 175 0.95 6.50 -14.49
N LEU A 176 1.87 5.53 -14.58
CA LEU A 176 3.03 5.42 -13.70
C LEU A 176 4.24 6.18 -14.26
N LYS A 177 5.07 6.70 -13.35
CA LYS A 177 6.30 7.44 -13.67
C LYS A 177 7.57 6.68 -13.27
N VAL A 178 7.44 5.43 -12.85
CA VAL A 178 8.57 4.60 -12.41
C VAL A 178 9.55 4.36 -13.54
N GLN A 179 10.85 4.42 -13.24
CA GLN A 179 11.94 4.19 -14.19
C GLN A 179 12.69 2.92 -13.84
N GLY A 180 13.25 2.23 -14.83
CA GLY A 180 14.08 1.04 -14.61
C GLY A 180 13.31 -0.22 -14.21
N VAL A 181 11.97 -0.20 -14.25
CA VAL A 181 11.12 -1.35 -13.95
C VAL A 181 10.42 -1.84 -15.23
N ASP A 182 10.53 -3.13 -15.50
CA ASP A 182 9.72 -3.80 -16.52
C ASP A 182 8.31 -4.04 -15.95
N LEU A 183 7.37 -3.17 -16.32
CA LEU A 183 5.98 -3.25 -15.86
C LEU A 183 5.25 -4.49 -16.40
N GLN A 184 5.67 -5.03 -17.53
CA GLN A 184 5.10 -6.27 -18.08
C GLN A 184 5.55 -7.47 -17.25
N ASP A 185 6.83 -7.58 -16.94
CA ASP A 185 7.34 -8.59 -16.01
C ASP A 185 6.70 -8.44 -14.63
N TYR A 186 6.54 -7.21 -14.13
CA TYR A 186 5.85 -6.95 -12.87
C TYR A 186 4.41 -7.47 -12.89
N ALA A 187 3.62 -7.17 -13.93
CA ALA A 187 2.25 -7.67 -14.08
C ALA A 187 2.21 -9.21 -14.15
N ASN A 188 3.15 -9.85 -14.87
CA ASN A 188 3.26 -11.31 -14.92
C ASN A 188 3.51 -11.91 -13.53
N ARG A 189 4.41 -11.31 -12.74
CA ARG A 189 4.66 -11.73 -11.36
C ARG A 189 3.44 -11.55 -10.48
N LEU A 190 2.67 -10.48 -10.65
CA LEU A 190 1.42 -10.26 -9.90
C LEU A 190 0.38 -11.35 -10.21
N ILE A 191 0.17 -11.70 -11.49
CA ILE A 191 -0.72 -12.80 -11.87
C ILE A 191 -0.24 -14.14 -11.28
N ALA A 192 1.06 -14.41 -11.33
CA ALA A 192 1.62 -15.61 -10.71
C ALA A 192 1.40 -15.64 -9.19
N ARG A 193 1.53 -14.49 -8.51
CA ARG A 193 1.25 -14.35 -7.07
C ARG A 193 -0.22 -14.59 -6.74
N TYR A 194 -1.14 -14.03 -7.52
CA TYR A 194 -2.59 -14.25 -7.33
C TYR A 194 -3.00 -15.71 -7.58
N SER A 195 -2.29 -16.41 -8.46
CA SER A 195 -2.56 -17.80 -8.78
C SER A 195 -2.04 -18.78 -7.71
N ASN A 196 -1.34 -18.28 -6.70
CA ASN A 196 -0.69 -19.12 -5.69
C ASN A 196 -1.70 -19.68 -4.67
N ARG A 197 -2.10 -20.94 -4.86
CA ARG A 197 -3.04 -21.66 -3.98
C ARG A 197 -2.56 -21.87 -2.54
N ARG A 198 -1.28 -21.63 -2.22
CA ARG A 198 -0.76 -21.78 -0.83
C ARG A 198 -1.12 -20.61 0.06
N TYR A 199 -1.48 -19.46 -0.50
CA TYR A 199 -1.80 -18.25 0.26
C TYR A 199 -3.23 -17.85 -0.07
N VAL A 200 -4.16 -18.36 0.75
CA VAL A 200 -5.58 -18.06 0.61
C VAL A 200 -5.80 -16.61 1.06
N ILE A 201 -6.30 -15.79 0.14
CA ILE A 201 -6.67 -14.41 0.42
C ILE A 201 -8.19 -14.33 0.54
N GLU A 202 -8.66 -14.17 1.76
CA GLU A 202 -10.09 -13.99 2.08
C GLU A 202 -10.62 -12.64 1.57
N PRO A 203 -11.67 -12.61 0.73
CA PRO A 203 -12.28 -11.37 0.23
C PRO A 203 -12.82 -10.48 1.35
N GLY A 204 -13.28 -11.07 2.46
CA GLY A 204 -13.79 -10.35 3.63
C GLY A 204 -12.77 -9.43 4.30
N ARG A 205 -11.47 -9.76 4.19
CA ARG A 205 -10.37 -8.93 4.73
C ARG A 205 -10.10 -7.71 3.83
N LEU A 206 -10.38 -7.80 2.53
CA LEU A 206 -10.26 -6.67 1.59
C LEU A 206 -11.33 -5.61 1.79
N ARG A 207 -12.53 -6.00 2.25
CA ARG A 207 -13.62 -5.05 2.52
C ARG A 207 -13.20 -3.95 3.51
N TRP A 208 -12.35 -4.27 4.48
CA TRP A 208 -11.82 -3.31 5.47
C TRP A 208 -10.68 -2.43 4.93
N MET A 209 -9.75 -2.99 4.15
CA MET A 209 -8.68 -2.21 3.51
C MET A 209 -9.22 -1.21 2.49
N VAL A 210 -10.19 -1.62 1.67
CA VAL A 210 -10.77 -0.73 0.66
C VAL A 210 -11.66 0.34 1.30
N ALA A 211 -12.39 0.04 2.39
CA ALA A 211 -13.21 1.04 3.08
C ALA A 211 -12.40 2.21 3.65
N ARG A 212 -11.19 1.96 4.19
CA ARG A 212 -10.27 3.03 4.62
C ARG A 212 -9.62 3.75 3.44
N ASN A 213 -9.27 3.02 2.39
CA ASN A 213 -8.66 3.59 1.18
C ASN A 213 -9.64 4.36 0.27
N CYS A 214 -10.96 4.18 0.45
CA CYS A 214 -11.97 4.91 -0.31
C CYS A 214 -11.97 6.42 0.00
N HIS A 215 -11.59 6.82 1.23
CA HIS A 215 -11.40 8.23 1.59
C HIS A 215 -10.09 8.83 1.06
N SER A 216 -9.07 8.01 0.84
CA SER A 216 -7.76 8.41 0.30
C SER A 216 -7.68 8.40 -1.23
N GLY A 217 -8.84 8.36 -1.90
CA GLY A 217 -8.96 8.25 -3.34
C GLY A 217 -9.12 6.80 -3.76
N CYS A 218 -10.30 6.47 -4.29
CA CYS A 218 -10.51 5.18 -4.93
C CYS A 218 -9.41 4.99 -5.99
N TRP A 219 -8.58 3.96 -5.85
CA TRP A 219 -7.42 3.72 -6.72
C TRP A 219 -7.80 3.51 -8.20
N ILE A 220 -9.07 3.12 -8.43
CA ILE A 220 -9.69 3.05 -9.76
C ILE A 220 -10.09 4.46 -10.27
N LEU A 221 -10.48 5.39 -9.38
CA LEU A 221 -10.87 6.75 -9.77
C LEU A 221 -9.70 7.54 -10.36
N PHE A 222 -8.46 7.39 -9.87
CA PHE A 222 -7.33 8.14 -10.46
C PHE A 222 -7.00 7.73 -11.89
N ALA A 223 -7.06 6.43 -12.21
CA ALA A 223 -6.96 5.95 -13.59
C ALA A 223 -8.16 6.42 -14.44
N GLY A 224 -9.37 6.40 -13.87
CA GLY A 224 -10.59 6.89 -14.51
C GLY A 224 -10.57 8.40 -14.80
N ILE A 225 -10.06 9.22 -13.88
CA ILE A 225 -9.93 10.68 -14.01
C ILE A 225 -8.96 11.02 -15.15
N TRP A 226 -7.86 10.26 -15.29
CA TRP A 226 -6.92 10.41 -16.41
C TRP A 226 -7.52 10.03 -17.78
N ARG A 227 -8.49 9.11 -17.80
CA ARG A 227 -9.24 8.75 -19.02
C ARG A 227 -10.42 9.67 -19.32
N MET A 228 -10.97 10.37 -18.32
CA MET A 228 -12.10 11.29 -18.48
C MET A 228 -11.75 12.53 -19.31
N THR A 229 -10.47 12.86 -19.49
CA THR A 229 -10.02 13.87 -20.46
C THR A 229 -9.93 13.33 -21.90
N ALA A 230 -10.19 12.04 -22.14
CA ALA A 230 -9.90 11.40 -23.43
C ALA A 230 -11.03 10.59 -24.09
N SER A 231 -12.17 10.22 -23.46
CA SER A 231 -13.21 9.43 -24.17
C SER A 231 -14.62 9.43 -23.55
N SER A 232 -15.64 9.51 -24.41
CA SER A 232 -17.09 9.57 -24.15
C SER A 232 -17.75 8.27 -23.66
N ILE A 233 -16.98 7.18 -23.48
CA ILE A 233 -17.49 5.85 -23.11
C ILE A 233 -17.80 5.74 -21.60
N CYS A 234 -17.17 6.56 -20.75
CA CYS A 234 -17.28 6.48 -19.28
C CYS A 234 -18.69 6.82 -18.75
N TRP A 235 -19.46 7.61 -19.49
CA TRP A 235 -20.81 8.07 -19.09
C TRP A 235 -21.86 6.95 -19.01
N ARG A 236 -21.71 5.87 -19.79
CA ARG A 236 -22.64 4.73 -19.76
C ARG A 236 -22.42 3.78 -18.58
N TRP A 237 -21.24 3.86 -17.93
CA TRP A 237 -20.87 2.98 -16.82
C TRP A 237 -21.35 3.55 -15.47
N ALA A 238 -21.15 4.86 -15.25
CA ALA A 238 -21.57 5.56 -14.03
C ALA A 238 -23.10 5.65 -13.84
N SER A 239 -23.87 5.51 -14.92
CA SER A 239 -25.33 5.59 -14.89
C SER A 239 -26.04 4.25 -14.58
N ARG A 240 -25.35 3.11 -14.66
CA ARG A 240 -25.92 1.77 -14.40
C ARG A 240 -25.54 1.18 -13.05
N VAL A 241 -24.34 1.48 -12.56
CA VAL A 241 -23.91 1.14 -11.20
C VAL A 241 -24.25 2.36 -10.36
N GLY A 242 -25.30 2.30 -9.54
CA GLY A 242 -25.81 3.42 -8.72
C GLY A 242 -24.76 3.99 -7.77
N CYS A 243 -23.81 4.75 -8.33
CA CYS A 243 -22.80 5.49 -7.62
C CYS A 243 -23.52 6.70 -7.07
N VAL A 244 -23.78 6.69 -5.76
CA VAL A 244 -24.28 7.85 -5.04
C VAL A 244 -23.21 8.94 -5.13
N MET A 245 -23.30 9.76 -6.18
CA MET A 245 -22.59 11.01 -6.31
C MET A 245 -23.19 12.01 -5.32
N SER A 246 -22.66 12.07 -4.11
CA SER A 246 -22.74 13.28 -3.30
C SER A 246 -21.45 14.07 -3.52
N VAL A 247 -21.41 14.82 -4.63
CA VAL A 247 -20.43 15.88 -4.83
C VAL A 247 -20.92 17.08 -4.02
N VAL A 248 -20.22 17.39 -2.94
CA VAL A 248 -20.39 18.65 -2.19
C VAL A 248 -19.92 19.78 -3.10
N LEU A 249 -20.85 20.41 -3.80
CA LEU A 249 -20.67 21.69 -4.47
C LEU A 249 -20.51 22.79 -3.42
N MET A 250 -19.27 23.17 -3.11
CA MET A 250 -19.00 24.45 -2.44
C MET A 250 -18.48 25.43 -3.49
N ASN A 251 -19.45 26.02 -4.20
CA ASN A 251 -19.22 27.02 -5.22
C ASN A 251 -18.82 28.34 -4.54
N ARG A 252 -17.53 28.70 -4.64
CA ARG A 252 -17.08 30.09 -4.54
C ARG A 252 -17.23 30.72 -5.92
N GLU A 253 -18.28 31.50 -6.12
CA GLU A 253 -18.21 32.62 -7.06
C GLU A 253 -18.65 33.90 -6.35
N ILE A 254 -17.68 34.81 -6.28
CA ILE A 254 -17.82 36.23 -6.01
C ILE A 254 -18.27 36.84 -7.34
N ARG A 255 -19.56 37.19 -7.44
CA ARG A 255 -20.15 38.44 -7.97
C ARG A 255 -21.63 38.26 -8.25
#